data_AF-A0A2G2UWQ1-F1
#
_entry.id   AF-A0A2G2UWQ1-F1
#
_cell.length_a   1.000
_cell.length_b   1.000
_cell.length_c   1.000
_cell.angle_alpha   90.00
_cell.angle_beta   90.00
_cell.angle_gamma   90.00
#
_symmetry.space_group_name_H-M   'P 1'
#
loop_
_entity.id
_entity.type
_entity.pdbx_description
1 polymer ?
#
loop_
_entity_poly.entity_id
_entity_poly.type
_entity_poly.pdbx_seq_one_letter_code
_entity_poly.pdbx_strand_id
1 'polypeptide(L)'
;MVGSTAIVGWVANDGTPTMKKYFLGGQSPNQVLPDEGNLQLVNLTSSVVAENSRIYLAFQLSIEMPSNRLIYSVGPTGMLPSTANYRLTEHQDKTSTSLNYNTG
;
A
#
# COMPACT_ATOMS: atom_id res chain seq x y z
N MET A 1 9.25 8.15 -0.03
CA MET A 1 8.93 6.75 -0.33
C MET A 1 10.16 5.88 -0.17
N VAL A 2 11.29 6.20 -0.80
CA VAL A 2 12.53 5.41 -0.59
C VAL A 2 12.85 5.30 0.91
N GLY A 3 13.12 4.08 1.37
CA GLY A 3 13.40 3.73 2.76
C GLY A 3 12.17 3.51 3.65
N SER A 4 10.95 3.66 3.14
CA SER A 4 9.71 3.39 3.90
C SER A 4 9.09 2.05 3.56
N THR A 5 8.11 1.64 4.37
CA THR A 5 7.22 0.51 4.06
C THR A 5 5.88 1.08 3.59
N ALA A 6 5.21 0.38 2.66
CA ALA A 6 3.90 0.76 2.15
C ALA A 6 2.91 -0.41 2.20
N ILE A 7 1.63 -0.07 2.35
CA ILE A 7 0.52 -0.99 2.12
C ILE A 7 -0.12 -0.59 0.79
N VAL A 8 -0.27 -1.55 -0.12
CA VAL A 8 -0.85 -1.32 -1.44
C VAL A 8 -2.04 -2.25 -1.61
N GLY A 9 -3.19 -1.69 -1.94
CA GLY A 9 -4.42 -2.42 -2.23
C GLY A 9 -4.84 -2.23 -3.68
N TRP A 10 -5.36 -3.27 -4.31
CA TRP A 10 -5.92 -3.24 -5.66
C TRP A 10 -6.99 -4.32 -5.83
N VAL A 11 -7.74 -4.24 -6.92
CA VAL A 11 -8.67 -5.29 -7.36
C VAL A 11 -8.04 -5.95 -8.56
N ALA A 12 -7.78 -7.25 -8.50
CA ALA A 12 -7.21 -8.00 -9.61
C ALA A 12 -8.21 -8.12 -10.78
N ASN A 13 -7.73 -8.54 -11.95
CA ASN A 13 -8.54 -8.64 -13.17
C ASN A 13 -9.73 -9.62 -13.04
N ASP A 14 -9.61 -10.60 -12.15
CA ASP A 14 -10.65 -11.57 -11.79
C ASP A 14 -11.66 -11.01 -10.77
N GLY A 15 -11.52 -9.74 -10.38
CA GLY A 15 -12.34 -9.09 -9.35
C GLY A 15 -11.85 -9.34 -7.93
N THR A 16 -10.75 -10.09 -7.73
CA THR A 16 -10.28 -10.45 -6.39
C THR A 16 -9.69 -9.23 -5.67
N PRO A 17 -10.29 -8.78 -4.54
CA PRO A 17 -9.71 -7.73 -3.71
C PRO A 17 -8.40 -8.21 -3.09
N THR A 18 -7.32 -7.48 -3.32
CA THR A 18 -5.97 -7.86 -2.90
C THR A 18 -5.29 -6.71 -2.18
N MET A 19 -4.51 -7.03 -1.14
CA MET A 19 -3.66 -6.08 -0.44
C MET A 19 -2.32 -6.75 -0.13
N LYS A 20 -1.24 -5.97 -0.22
CA LYS A 20 0.11 -6.45 0.08
C LYS A 20 0.98 -5.35 0.70
N LYS A 21 1.89 -5.75 1.57
CA LYS A 21 2.93 -4.89 2.14
C LYS A 21 4.15 -4.88 1.23
N TYR A 22 4.85 -3.76 1.17
CA TYR A 22 6.09 -3.60 0.41
C TYR A 22 7.13 -2.81 1.19
N PHE A 23 8.40 -3.20 1.08
CA PHE A 23 9.52 -2.33 1.39
C PHE A 23 9.93 -1.54 0.14
N LEU A 24 10.02 -0.21 0.27
CA LEU A 24 10.38 0.70 -0.83
C LEU A 24 11.87 1.03 -0.77
N GLY A 25 12.74 0.08 -1.10
CA GLY A 25 14.20 0.24 -1.01
C GLY A 25 14.82 1.16 -2.06
N GLY A 26 14.10 1.47 -3.14
CA GLY A 26 14.56 2.34 -4.22
C GLY A 26 13.43 2.72 -5.18
N GLN A 27 13.78 3.34 -6.31
CA GLN A 27 12.81 3.75 -7.34
C GLN A 27 12.64 2.72 -8.46
N SER A 28 13.58 1.78 -8.59
CA SER A 28 13.48 0.72 -9.59
C SER A 28 12.59 -0.43 -9.08
N PRO A 29 11.79 -1.08 -9.95
CA PRO A 29 10.86 -2.14 -9.53
C PRO A 29 11.49 -3.34 -8.79
N ASN A 30 12.78 -3.61 -9.03
CA ASN A 30 13.53 -4.66 -8.33
C ASN A 30 13.97 -4.28 -6.91
N GLN A 31 13.86 -3.00 -6.54
CA GLN A 31 14.14 -2.50 -5.19
C GLN A 31 12.85 -2.26 -4.40
N VAL A 32 11.69 -2.61 -4.97
CA VAL A 32 10.39 -2.58 -4.33
C VAL A 32 10.02 -4.02 -3.98
N LEU A 33 10.21 -4.38 -2.72
CA LEU A 33 10.22 -5.77 -2.28
C LEU A 33 8.85 -6.15 -1.67
N PRO A 34 8.09 -7.08 -2.28
CA PRO A 34 6.81 -7.54 -1.74
C PRO A 34 7.00 -8.30 -0.43
N ASP A 35 6.01 -8.19 0.46
CA ASP A 35 5.93 -8.86 1.77
C ASP A 35 7.05 -8.49 2.77
N GLU A 36 7.93 -7.57 2.40
CA GLU A 36 9.02 -7.05 3.24
C GLU A 36 8.67 -5.74 3.96
N GLY A 37 9.54 -5.33 4.88
CA GLY A 37 9.42 -4.08 5.63
C GLY A 37 8.86 -4.25 7.04
N ASN A 38 8.90 -3.15 7.81
CA ASN A 38 8.70 -3.15 9.26
C ASN A 38 7.25 -3.07 9.73
N LEU A 39 6.28 -2.81 8.84
CA LEU A 39 4.87 -2.76 9.22
C LEU A 39 4.36 -4.19 9.51
N GLN A 40 3.75 -4.38 10.67
CA GLN A 40 3.09 -5.63 11.04
C GLN A 40 1.58 -5.45 10.86
N LEU A 41 0.99 -6.18 9.92
CA LEU A 41 -0.46 -6.23 9.79
C LEU A 41 -1.03 -7.12 10.89
N VAL A 42 -2.11 -6.65 11.51
CA VAL A 42 -2.89 -7.51 12.38
C VAL A 42 -3.67 -8.48 11.51
N ASN A 43 -3.41 -9.78 11.65
CA ASN A 43 -4.08 -10.82 10.87
C ASN A 43 -5.61 -10.74 11.09
N LEU A 44 -6.40 -10.97 10.03
CA LEU A 44 -7.87 -11.03 10.01
C LEU A 44 -8.62 -9.68 10.09
N THR A 45 -7.95 -8.52 10.09
CA THR A 45 -8.63 -7.20 10.16
C THR A 45 -8.47 -6.32 8.92
N SER A 46 -8.09 -6.92 7.78
CA SER A 46 -7.96 -6.20 6.52
C SER A 46 -9.07 -6.49 5.53
N SER A 47 -9.54 -5.46 4.83
CA SER A 47 -10.55 -5.56 3.79
C SER A 47 -10.22 -4.63 2.63
N VAL A 48 -10.44 -5.12 1.41
CA VAL A 48 -10.46 -4.30 0.20
C VAL A 48 -11.81 -4.49 -0.45
N VAL A 49 -12.52 -3.41 -0.72
CA VAL A 49 -13.84 -3.43 -1.37
C VAL A 49 -13.82 -2.43 -2.51
N ALA A 50 -14.42 -2.80 -3.63
CA ALA A 50 -14.60 -1.91 -4.76
C ALA A 50 -16.09 -1.67 -4.98
N GLU A 51 -16.49 -0.40 -4.89
CA GLU A 51 -17.88 0.01 -5.04
C GLU A 51 -17.94 1.36 -5.74
N ASN A 52 -18.84 1.53 -6.71
CA ASN A 52 -19.10 2.81 -7.37
C ASN A 52 -17.83 3.53 -7.88
N SER A 53 -16.92 2.77 -8.53
CA SER A 53 -15.62 3.27 -9.02
C SER A 53 -14.67 3.77 -7.94
N ARG A 54 -14.81 3.31 -6.70
CA ARG A 54 -13.93 3.60 -5.57
C ARG A 54 -13.41 2.31 -4.96
N ILE A 55 -12.14 2.31 -4.59
CA ILE A 55 -11.55 1.24 -3.79
C ILE A 55 -11.45 1.73 -2.35
N TYR A 56 -12.07 1.00 -1.45
CA TYR A 56 -11.95 1.16 0.00
C TYR A 56 -10.92 0.16 0.49
N LEU A 57 -9.93 0.67 1.23
CA LEU A 57 -8.86 -0.11 1.81
C LEU A 57 -8.88 0.11 3.32
N ALA A 58 -9.16 -0.96 4.08
CA ALA A 58 -9.15 -0.95 5.53
C ALA A 58 -8.13 -1.98 6.02
N PHE A 59 -7.29 -1.59 6.97
CA PHE A 59 -6.31 -2.46 7.61
C PHE A 59 -5.94 -1.91 8.97
N GLN A 60 -5.39 -2.78 9.82
CA GLN A 60 -4.84 -2.41 11.11
C GLN A 60 -3.35 -2.73 11.15
N LEU A 61 -2.56 -1.80 11.70
CA LEU A 61 -1.13 -1.95 11.89
C LEU A 61 -0.82 -2.05 13.38
N SER A 62 0.12 -2.94 13.73
CA SER A 62 0.72 -3.00 15.07
C SER A 62 2.07 -2.30 15.03
N ILE A 63 2.14 -1.10 15.63
CA ILE A 63 3.32 -0.23 15.64
C ILE A 63 3.39 0.48 16.99
N GLU A 64 4.58 0.50 17.61
CA GLU A 64 4.81 1.22 18.87
C GLU A 64 4.85 2.73 18.68
N MET A 65 5.58 3.21 17.65
CA MET A 65 5.75 4.64 17.34
C MET A 65 5.51 4.89 15.84
N PRO A 66 4.30 5.29 15.43
CA PRO A 66 4.01 5.56 14.03
C PRO A 66 4.69 6.86 13.56
N SER A 67 5.13 6.88 12.31
CA SER A 67 5.59 8.12 11.69
C SER A 67 4.42 9.09 11.54
N ASN A 68 4.60 10.34 11.95
CA ASN A 68 3.60 11.38 11.73
C ASN A 68 3.51 11.83 10.27
N ARG A 69 4.45 11.44 9.39
CA ARG A 69 4.45 11.82 7.98
C ARG A 69 3.95 10.67 7.12
N LEU A 70 2.78 10.85 6.55
CA LEU A 70 2.14 9.87 5.67
C LEU A 70 2.33 10.27 4.21
N ILE A 71 2.46 9.25 3.35
CA ILE A 71 2.54 9.42 1.90
C ILE A 71 1.44 8.55 1.29
N TYR A 72 0.69 9.14 0.38
CA TYR A 72 -0.33 8.47 -0.41
C TYR A 72 0.07 8.49 -1.87
N SER A 73 -0.28 7.44 -2.61
CA SER A 73 -0.03 7.37 -4.04
C SER A 73 -1.07 6.52 -4.74
N VAL A 74 -1.34 6.86 -6.00
CA VAL A 74 -2.31 6.15 -6.84
C VAL A 74 -1.60 5.62 -8.08
N GLY A 75 -1.77 4.32 -8.32
CA GLY A 75 -1.22 3.63 -9.48
C GLY A 75 -1.98 3.92 -10.79
N PRO A 76 -1.34 3.69 -11.94
CA PRO A 76 -2.00 3.78 -13.24
C PRO A 76 -3.17 2.81 -13.40
N THR A 77 -4.25 3.27 -14.03
CA THR A 77 -5.39 2.42 -14.41
C THR A 77 -4.93 1.27 -15.30
N GLY A 78 -5.38 0.04 -14.99
CA GLY A 78 -5.08 -1.16 -15.78
C GLY A 78 -3.68 -1.74 -15.60
N MET A 79 -2.79 -1.06 -14.88
CA MET A 79 -1.41 -1.50 -14.62
C MET A 79 -1.31 -2.14 -13.23
N LEU A 80 -1.98 -3.29 -13.09
CA LEU A 80 -2.08 -4.01 -11.83
C LEU A 80 -0.85 -4.91 -11.60
N PRO A 81 -0.44 -5.16 -10.34
CA PRO A 81 0.62 -6.09 -10.03
C PRO A 81 0.31 -7.50 -10.55
N SER A 82 1.28 -8.14 -11.22
CA SER A 82 1.11 -9.51 -11.69
C SER A 82 1.14 -10.51 -10.54
N THR A 83 0.37 -11.59 -10.60
CA THR A 83 0.36 -12.64 -9.56
C THR A 83 1.67 -13.43 -9.48
N ALA A 84 2.52 -13.36 -10.51
CA ALA A 84 3.79 -14.09 -10.55
C ALA A 84 4.86 -13.51 -9.61
N ASN A 85 4.88 -12.19 -9.43
CA ASN A 85 5.94 -11.52 -8.67
C ASN A 85 5.48 -10.27 -7.90
N TYR A 86 4.21 -9.88 -8.02
CA TYR A 86 3.61 -8.71 -7.38
C TYR A 86 4.40 -7.41 -7.58
N ARG A 87 5.11 -7.26 -8.70
CA ARG A 87 5.86 -6.03 -8.97
C ARG A 87 4.91 -4.87 -9.19
N LEU A 88 5.21 -3.76 -8.53
CA LEU A 88 4.49 -2.50 -8.70
C LEU A 88 5.00 -1.74 -9.92
N THR A 89 4.09 -1.02 -10.57
CA THR A 89 4.42 0.02 -11.55
C THR A 89 4.54 1.36 -10.82
N GLU A 90 5.28 2.31 -11.39
CA GLU A 90 5.34 3.68 -10.87
C GLU A 90 3.92 4.28 -10.75
N HIS A 91 3.67 4.98 -9.65
CA HIS A 91 2.41 5.66 -9.41
C HIS A 91 2.22 6.85 -10.36
N GLN A 92 0.98 7.18 -10.72
CA GLN A 92 0.67 8.38 -11.53
C GLN A 92 0.66 9.66 -10.69
N ASP A 93 0.23 9.57 -9.44
CA ASP A 93 0.16 10.70 -8.54
C ASP A 93 0.54 10.30 -7.10
N LYS A 94 1.02 11.27 -6.34
CA LYS A 94 1.35 11.12 -4.92
C LYS A 94 1.16 12.43 -4.16
N THR A 95 0.85 12.30 -2.89
CA THR A 95 0.86 13.42 -1.95
C THR A 95 1.42 12.98 -0.60
N SER A 96 1.79 13.94 0.23
CA SER A 96 2.20 13.67 1.61
C SER A 96 1.51 14.62 2.57
N THR A 97 1.15 14.12 3.74
CA THR A 97 0.56 14.91 4.82
C THR A 97 1.22 14.58 6.14
N SER A 98 0.97 15.41 7.15
CA SER A 98 1.33 15.13 8.53
C SER A 98 0.07 14.84 9.35
N LEU A 99 0.11 13.79 10.18
CA LEU A 99 -0.98 13.38 11.05
C LEU A 99 -0.54 13.52 12.51
N ASN A 100 -1.38 14.16 13.33
CA ASN A 100 -1.17 14.25 14.76
C ASN A 100 -2.00 13.19 15.48
N TYR A 101 -1.38 12.05 15.79
CA TYR A 101 -2.05 10.92 16.44
C TYR A 101 -2.64 11.23 17.83
N ASN A 102 -2.25 12.34 18.48
CA ASN A 102 -2.83 12.75 19.76
C ASN A 102 -4.18 13.46 19.59
N THR A 103 -4.42 14.09 18.43
CA THR A 103 -5.62 14.90 18.18
C THR A 103 -6.57 14.28 17.17
N GLY A 104 -6.15 13.20 16.49
CA GLY A 104 -6.88 12.61 15.36
C GLY A 104 -6.79 13.50 14.14
#